data_AF-A0A392TE42-F1
#
_entry.id   AF-A0A392TE42-F1
#
_cell.length_a   1.000
_cell.length_b   1.000
_cell.length_c   1.000
_cell.angle_alpha   90.00
_cell.angle_beta   90.00
_cell.angle_gamma   90.00
#
_symmetry.space_group_name_H-M   'P 1'
#
loop_
_entity.id
_entity.type
_entity.pdbx_description
1 polymer ?
#
loop_
_entity_poly.entity_id
_entity_poly.type
_entity_poly.pdbx_seq_one_letter_code
_entity_poly.pdbx_strand_id
1 'polypeptide(L)' 'KPMTGWMKLNVSGVISSGCGGVLIRDSSGKWLCGFAQMLKPNLEADEIEKEAILKGLQWAMGRSGVTKF' A
#
# COMPACT_ATOMS: atom_id res chain seq x y z
N LYS A 1 -9.74 13.86 -6.42
CA LYS A 1 -10.27 12.54 -6.88
C LYS A 1 -9.46 12.12 -8.10
N PRO A 2 -9.10 10.82 -8.25
CA PRO A 2 -8.50 10.36 -9.51
C PRO A 2 -9.51 10.51 -10.66
N MET A 3 -9.02 10.66 -11.89
CA MET A 3 -9.86 10.76 -13.09
C MET A 3 -10.61 9.44 -13.33
N THR A 4 -11.71 9.47 -14.09
CA THR A 4 -12.42 8.24 -14.49
C THR A 4 -11.48 7.31 -15.24
N GLY A 5 -11.48 6.01 -14.87
CA GLY A 5 -10.52 5.03 -15.36
C GLY A 5 -9.20 4.96 -14.58
N TRP A 6 -8.95 5.91 -13.66
CA TRP A 6 -7.78 5.90 -12.79
C TRP A 6 -8.14 5.44 -11.37
N MET A 7 -7.20 4.74 -10.75
CA MET A 7 -7.24 4.37 -9.34
C MET A 7 -6.18 5.17 -8.58
N LYS A 8 -6.47 5.56 -7.33
CA LYS A 8 -5.45 6.13 -6.44
C LYS A 8 -5.03 5.07 -5.43
N LEU A 9 -3.75 4.75 -5.44
CA LEU A 9 -3.05 4.00 -4.40
C LEU A 9 -2.62 4.97 -3.29
N ASN A 10 -3.02 4.73 -2.04
CA ASN A 10 -2.47 5.40 -0.87
C ASN A 10 -1.64 4.38 -0.11
N VAL A 11 -0.46 4.78 0.33
CA VAL A 11 0.49 3.93 1.05
C VAL A 11 0.96 4.67 2.28
N SER A 12 1.26 3.94 3.35
CA SER A 12 1.83 4.49 4.58
C SER A 12 2.60 3.43 5.34
N GLY A 13 3.69 3.86 5.95
CA GLY A 13 4.46 3.11 6.92
C GLY A 13 4.11 3.49 8.36
N VAL A 14 4.13 2.53 9.26
CA VAL A 14 3.97 2.75 10.71
C VAL A 14 5.17 2.15 11.44
N ILE A 15 5.99 3.03 12.03
CA ILE A 15 7.23 2.66 12.75
C ILE A 15 6.93 1.77 13.95
N SER A 16 5.94 2.14 14.76
CA SER A 16 5.64 1.46 16.03
C SER A 16 5.22 0.00 15.85
N SER A 17 4.65 -0.35 14.69
CA SER A 17 4.25 -1.72 14.36
C SER A 17 5.15 -2.37 13.30
N GLY A 18 6.11 -1.62 12.73
CA GLY A 18 6.86 -2.04 11.56
C GLY A 18 5.96 -2.48 10.42
N CYS A 19 4.83 -1.82 10.17
CA CYS A 19 3.85 -2.25 9.15
C CYS A 19 3.77 -1.27 7.99
N GLY A 20 3.57 -1.80 6.78
CA GLY A 20 3.20 -1.04 5.59
C GLY A 20 1.74 -1.31 5.23
N GLY A 21 0.98 -0.26 4.94
CA GLY A 21 -0.43 -0.33 4.57
C GLY A 21 -0.68 0.26 3.18
N VAL A 22 -1.65 -0.30 2.47
CA VAL A 22 -2.03 0.11 1.11
C VAL A 22 -3.55 0.15 1.00
N LEU A 23 -4.08 1.24 0.46
CA LEU A 23 -5.52 1.42 0.19
C LEU A 23 -5.74 1.98 -1.23
N ILE A 24 -6.58 1.30 -2.01
CA ILE A 24 -7.02 1.78 -3.33
C ILE A 24 -8.40 2.42 -3.23
N ARG A 25 -8.53 3.57 -3.89
CA ARG A 25 -9.83 4.22 -4.13
C ARG A 25 -10.05 4.53 -5.59
N ASP A 26 -11.31 4.45 -6.01
CA ASP A 26 -11.75 4.81 -7.36
C ASP A 26 -11.96 6.33 -7.53
N SER A 27 -12.43 6.74 -8.71
CA SER A 27 -12.78 8.12 -9.02
C SER A 27 -14.04 8.61 -8.29
N SER A 28 -14.89 7.71 -7.79
CA SER A 28 -16.03 8.04 -6.92
C SER A 28 -15.60 8.36 -5.49
N GLY A 29 -14.34 8.05 -5.14
CA GLY A 29 -13.77 8.20 -3.81
C GLY A 29 -14.04 6.99 -2.91
N LYS A 30 -14.68 5.94 -3.44
CA LYS A 30 -14.95 4.70 -2.73
C LYS A 30 -13.66 3.90 -2.58
N TRP A 31 -13.41 3.41 -1.36
CA TRP A 31 -12.36 2.45 -1.08
C TRP A 31 -12.75 1.10 -1.68
N LEU A 32 -11.88 0.56 -2.54
CA LEU A 32 -12.13 -0.70 -3.23
C LEU A 32 -11.54 -1.87 -2.44
N CYS A 33 -10.28 -1.74 -2.03
CA CYS A 33 -9.50 -2.81 -1.44
C CYS A 33 -8.22 -2.26 -0.82
N GLY A 34 -7.56 -3.08 -0.01
CA GLY A 34 -6.30 -2.75 0.61
C GLY A 34 -5.72 -3.91 1.40
N PHE A 35 -4.48 -3.77 1.82
CA PHE A 35 -3.82 -4.75 2.67
C PHE A 35 -2.85 -4.05 3.61
N ALA A 36 -2.53 -4.71 4.72
CA ALA A 36 -1.45 -4.35 5.62
C ALA A 36 -0.48 -5.53 5.70
N GLN A 37 0.80 -5.24 5.78
CA GLN A 37 1.84 -6.25 5.91
C GLN A 37 2.86 -5.83 6.96
N MET A 38 3.24 -6.77 7.82
CA MET A 38 4.44 -6.60 8.63
C MET A 38 5.68 -6.49 7.72
N LEU A 39 6.51 -5.52 8.04
CA LEU A 39 7.81 -5.27 7.44
C LEU A 39 8.89 -5.83 8.38
N LYS A 40 10.14 -5.74 7.94
CA LYS A 40 11.26 -6.19 8.77
C LYS A 40 11.35 -5.35 10.05
N PRO A 41 11.74 -5.96 11.19
CA PRO A 41 11.99 -5.21 12.40
C PRO A 41 13.17 -4.25 12.20
N ASN A 42 13.18 -3.16 12.97
CA ASN A 42 14.25 -2.15 13.03
C ASN A 42 14.50 -1.39 11.71
N LEU A 43 13.48 -1.22 10.88
CA LEU A 43 13.55 -0.30 9.75
C LEU A 43 13.36 1.14 10.23
N GLU A 44 14.11 2.05 9.64
CA GLU A 44 13.92 3.49 9.84
C GLU A 44 12.64 3.97 9.13
N ALA A 45 12.11 5.12 9.55
CA ALA A 45 10.86 5.66 9.05
C ALA A 45 10.81 5.75 7.51
N ASP A 46 11.91 6.17 6.89
CA ASP A 46 12.02 6.31 5.44
C ASP A 46 12.06 4.95 4.72
N GLU A 47 12.67 3.94 5.32
CA GLU A 47 12.71 2.58 4.79
C GLU A 47 11.32 1.92 4.85
N ILE A 48 10.57 2.15 5.93
CA ILE A 48 9.19 1.66 6.08
C ILE A 48 8.29 2.28 5.00
N GLU A 49 8.39 3.58 4.74
CA GLU A 49 7.64 4.24 3.67
C GLU A 49 8.02 3.72 2.27
N LYS A 50 9.33 3.54 2.00
CA LYS A 50 9.81 2.96 0.73
C LYS A 50 9.26 1.55 0.50
N GLU A 51 9.27 0.71 1.54
CA GLU A 51 8.72 -0.64 1.49
C GLU A 51 7.20 -0.63 1.28
N ALA A 52 6.47 0.27 1.95
CA ALA A 52 5.02 0.43 1.76
C ALA A 52 4.68 0.85 0.32
N ILE A 53 5.45 1.78 -0.27
CA ILE A 53 5.32 2.18 -1.67
C ILE A 53 5.59 0.99 -2.60
N LEU A 54 6.72 0.30 -2.42
CA LEU A 54 7.14 -0.81 -3.29
C LEU A 54 6.10 -1.93 -3.29
N LYS A 55 5.66 -2.36 -2.12
CA LYS A 55 4.66 -3.43 -1.96
C LYS A 55 3.30 -3.01 -2.49
N GLY A 56 2.89 -1.77 -2.26
CA GLY A 56 1.66 -1.22 -2.83
C GLY A 56 1.65 -1.24 -4.36
N LEU A 57 2.78 -0.87 -4.99
CA LEU A 57 2.94 -0.95 -6.43
C LEU A 57 2.92 -2.39 -6.94
N GLN A 58 3.66 -3.30 -6.29
CA GLN A 58 3.68 -4.73 -6.66
C GLN A 58 2.27 -5.34 -6.63
N TRP A 59 1.51 -5.04 -5.58
CA TRP A 59 0.15 -5.52 -5.43
C TRP A 59 -0.80 -4.93 -6.47
N ALA A 60 -0.73 -3.62 -6.72
CA ALA A 60 -1.54 -2.95 -7.74
C ALA A 60 -1.26 -3.50 -9.15
N MET A 61 -0.01 -3.87 -9.44
CA MET A 61 0.39 -4.50 -10.69
C MET A 61 0.09 -6.01 -10.77
N GLY A 62 -0.46 -6.61 -9.72
CA GLY A 62 -0.74 -8.05 -9.69
C GLY A 62 0.50 -8.94 -9.70
N ARG A 63 1.67 -8.43 -9.25
CA ARG A 63 2.88 -9.24 -9.13
C ARG A 63 2.78 -10.16 -7.91
N SER A 64 2.87 -11.46 -8.16
CA SER A 64 2.72 -12.56 -7.20
C SER A 64 3.74 -12.46 -6.07
N GLY A 65 3.27 -12.22 -4.84
CA GLY A 65 4.10 -12.06 -3.65
C GLY A 65 3.37 -11.32 -2.51
N VAL A 66 2.29 -10.61 -2.85
CA VAL A 66 1.42 -9.94 -1.88
C VAL A 66 0.02 -10.56 -1.96
N THR A 67 -0.41 -11.20 -0.88
CA THR A 67 -1.72 -11.87 -0.81
C THR A 67 -2.85 -10.85 -0.93
N LYS A 68 -3.78 -11.09 -1.88
CA LYS A 68 -5.07 -10.41 -1.94
C LYS A 68 -6.01 -11.12 -0.96
N PHE A 69 -6.46 -10.42 0.08
CA PHE A 69 -7.56 -10.86 0.94
C PHE A 69 -8.89 -10.36 0.37
#